data_AF-A0A812R2D6-F1
#
_entry.id   AF-A0A812R2D6-F1
#
_cell.length_a   1.000
_cell.length_b   1.000
_cell.length_c   1.000
_cell.angle_alpha   90.00
_cell.angle_beta   90.00
_cell.angle_gamma   90.00
#
_symmetry.space_group_name_H-M   'P 1'
#
loop_
_entity.id
_entity.type
_entity.pdbx_description
1 polymer ?
#
loop_
_entity_poly.entity_id
_entity_poly.type
_entity_poly.pdbx_seq_one_letter_code
_entity_poly.pdbx_strand_id
1 'polypeptide(L)'
;MLRVWTASGQELADMTVDGFVNGLATVLALKHHLRRLYGFPVCQQQIVHGGNCLEDHSRLNLPIDVQLVILSCPESSEAAKELISCAAEGEVEAVGRLLEAGVDKDFAPRGKYSALIQACRFGHVEALNLLLQAGASINLLAGEGEPIYEGWCPRWSIGYTALCQACKSGQVFVVQLLLQARADVDSCDEDGTALGLASETGRVDIAHSLLQAGADPNLVNQFGQSKPVSCSGGWARWYCKFVAASWCCRYGRQ
;
A
#
# COMPACT_ATOMS: atom_id res chain seq x y z
N MET A 1 -13.74 -31.41 12.73
CA MET A 1 -13.05 -31.34 11.43
C MET A 1 -13.91 -30.48 10.53
N LEU A 2 -13.32 -29.45 9.92
CA LEU A 2 -13.97 -28.52 9.00
C LEU A 2 -13.44 -28.82 7.61
N ARG A 3 -14.31 -29.24 6.70
CA ARG A 3 -13.94 -29.49 5.29
C ARG A 3 -14.57 -28.42 4.41
N VAL A 4 -13.74 -27.80 3.57
CA VAL A 4 -14.14 -26.74 2.66
C VAL A 4 -14.04 -27.27 1.23
N TRP A 5 -15.16 -27.19 0.51
CA TRP A 5 -15.30 -27.69 -0.85
C TRP A 5 -15.56 -26.54 -1.81
N THR A 6 -15.04 -26.58 -3.02
CA THR A 6 -15.51 -25.68 -4.09
C THR A 6 -16.92 -26.04 -4.57
N ALA A 7 -17.56 -25.12 -5.29
CA ALA A 7 -18.78 -25.39 -6.05
C ALA A 7 -18.65 -26.57 -7.05
N SER A 8 -17.45 -26.83 -7.56
CA SER A 8 -17.16 -27.96 -8.47
C SER A 8 -16.97 -29.30 -7.76
N GLY A 9 -17.01 -29.33 -6.42
CA GLY A 9 -16.84 -30.55 -5.61
C GLY A 9 -15.37 -30.92 -5.32
N GLN A 10 -14.41 -30.06 -5.66
CA GLN A 10 -13.02 -30.24 -5.25
C GLN A 10 -12.84 -29.81 -3.79
N GLU A 11 -12.23 -30.68 -2.97
CA GLU A 11 -11.82 -30.36 -1.60
C GLU A 11 -10.66 -29.35 -1.63
N LEU A 12 -10.86 -28.19 -0.99
CA LEU A 12 -9.84 -27.15 -0.88
C LEU A 12 -9.04 -27.27 0.41
N ALA A 13 -9.72 -27.45 1.54
CA ALA A 13 -9.08 -27.43 2.84
C ALA A 13 -9.76 -28.41 3.79
N ASP A 14 -8.92 -29.08 4.57
CA ASP A 14 -9.32 -29.95 5.66
C ASP A 14 -8.60 -29.50 6.94
N MET A 15 -9.39 -29.08 7.95
CA MET A 15 -8.89 -28.45 9.16
C MET A 15 -9.32 -29.23 10.41
N THR A 16 -8.33 -29.61 11.23
CA THR A 16 -8.52 -30.23 12.54
C THR A 16 -8.72 -29.19 13.65
N VAL A 17 -9.21 -29.64 14.81
CA VAL A 17 -9.74 -28.80 15.91
C VAL A 17 -8.71 -27.82 16.48
N ASP A 18 -7.41 -28.06 16.32
CA ASP A 18 -6.34 -27.15 16.75
C ASP A 18 -6.41 -25.79 16.04
N GLY A 19 -6.98 -25.71 14.83
CA GLY A 19 -7.23 -24.45 14.13
C GLY A 19 -8.29 -23.56 14.77
N PHE A 20 -9.23 -24.13 15.55
CA PHE A 20 -10.30 -23.36 16.21
C PHE A 20 -9.83 -22.68 17.50
N VAL A 21 -8.84 -23.25 18.18
CA VAL A 21 -8.24 -22.64 19.38
C VAL A 21 -7.53 -21.33 19.03
N ASN A 22 -7.14 -21.14 17.76
CA ASN A 22 -6.39 -19.99 17.27
C ASN A 22 -7.23 -18.94 16.49
N GLY A 23 -8.56 -18.98 16.56
CA GLY A 23 -9.42 -17.86 16.12
C GLY A 23 -10.35 -18.09 14.92
N LEU A 24 -10.44 -19.31 14.36
CA LEU A 24 -11.36 -19.65 13.25
C LEU A 24 -12.84 -19.85 13.67
N ALA A 25 -13.29 -19.20 14.75
CA ALA A 25 -14.61 -19.45 15.34
C ALA A 25 -15.79 -18.93 14.48
N THR A 26 -15.54 -17.99 13.56
CA THR A 26 -16.57 -17.34 12.73
C THR A 26 -16.35 -17.59 11.24
N VAL A 27 -17.44 -17.47 10.46
CA VAL A 27 -17.38 -17.53 9.00
C VAL A 27 -16.43 -16.47 8.44
N LEU A 28 -16.43 -15.25 8.98
CA LEU A 28 -15.51 -14.21 8.54
C LEU A 28 -14.04 -14.58 8.76
N ALA A 29 -13.72 -15.18 9.92
CA ALA A 29 -12.37 -15.66 10.19
C ALA A 29 -11.95 -16.75 9.21
N LEU A 30 -12.88 -17.66 8.88
CA LEU A 30 -12.66 -18.65 7.82
C LEU A 30 -12.42 -17.97 6.48
N LYS A 31 -13.21 -16.96 6.10
CA LYS A 31 -13.02 -16.25 4.83
C LYS A 31 -11.65 -15.60 4.73
N HIS A 32 -11.21 -14.90 5.78
CA HIS A 32 -9.85 -14.34 5.83
C HIS A 32 -8.76 -15.43 5.76
N HIS A 33 -8.98 -16.57 6.41
CA HIS A 33 -8.03 -17.68 6.34
C HIS A 33 -7.91 -18.26 4.92
N LEU A 34 -9.05 -18.47 4.26
CA LEU A 34 -9.09 -18.94 2.87
C LEU A 34 -8.49 -17.91 1.90
N ARG A 35 -8.65 -16.61 2.17
CA ARG A 35 -7.99 -15.54 1.41
C ARG A 35 -6.47 -15.64 1.50
N ARG A 36 -5.93 -15.82 2.70
CA ARG A 36 -4.49 -15.96 2.93
C ARG A 36 -3.88 -17.21 2.30
N LEU A 37 -4.63 -18.32 2.29
CA LEU A 37 -4.12 -19.58 1.76
C LEU A 37 -4.28 -19.72 0.24
N TYR A 38 -5.42 -19.29 -0.31
CA TYR A 38 -5.80 -19.56 -1.70
C TYR A 38 -5.98 -18.29 -2.54
N GLY A 39 -5.87 -17.12 -1.94
CA GLY A 39 -5.97 -15.82 -2.62
C GLY A 39 -7.40 -15.39 -2.95
N PHE A 40 -8.44 -16.11 -2.52
CA PHE A 40 -9.83 -15.70 -2.78
C PHE A 40 -10.22 -14.50 -1.91
N PRO A 41 -10.56 -13.33 -2.46
CA PRO A 41 -11.01 -12.18 -1.65
C PRO A 41 -12.30 -12.51 -0.90
N VAL A 42 -12.44 -12.00 0.32
CA VAL A 42 -13.63 -12.15 1.18
C VAL A 42 -14.89 -11.70 0.45
N CYS A 43 -14.84 -10.63 -0.36
CA CYS A 43 -15.97 -10.18 -1.19
C CYS A 43 -16.47 -11.24 -2.18
N GLN A 44 -15.60 -12.14 -2.64
CA GLN A 44 -15.95 -13.22 -3.57
C GLN A 44 -16.40 -14.48 -2.85
N GLN A 45 -16.10 -14.63 -1.56
CA GLN A 45 -16.36 -15.88 -0.85
C GLN A 45 -17.79 -15.92 -0.28
N GLN A 46 -18.57 -16.89 -0.72
CA GLN A 46 -19.84 -17.25 -0.11
C GLN A 46 -19.75 -18.66 0.49
N ILE A 47 -19.89 -18.75 1.81
CA ILE A 47 -19.84 -20.02 2.54
C ILE A 47 -21.27 -20.53 2.73
N VAL A 48 -21.50 -21.77 2.28
CA VAL A 48 -22.81 -22.42 2.28
C VAL A 48 -22.74 -23.72 3.08
N HIS A 49 -23.75 -23.97 3.91
CA HIS A 49 -23.91 -25.23 4.63
C HIS A 49 -25.35 -25.73 4.49
N GLY A 50 -25.52 -26.96 3.99
CA GLY A 50 -26.85 -27.55 3.79
C GLY A 50 -27.77 -26.73 2.86
N GLY A 51 -27.20 -26.03 1.87
CA GLY A 51 -27.93 -25.15 0.96
C GLY A 51 -28.22 -23.75 1.48
N ASN A 52 -27.89 -23.44 2.74
CA ASN A 52 -28.08 -22.13 3.33
C ASN A 52 -26.78 -21.33 3.37
N CYS A 53 -26.86 -20.04 3.05
CA CYS A 53 -25.73 -19.13 3.11
C CYS A 53 -25.47 -18.73 4.56
N LEU A 54 -24.23 -18.89 5.02
CA LEU A 54 -23.86 -18.52 6.37
C LEU A 54 -23.44 -17.04 6.41
N GLU A 55 -23.97 -16.31 7.38
CA GLU A 55 -23.57 -14.92 7.63
C GLU A 55 -22.17 -14.85 8.24
N ASP A 56 -21.46 -13.75 8.02
CA ASP A 56 -20.07 -13.53 8.44
C ASP A 56 -19.84 -13.72 9.96
N HIS A 57 -20.84 -13.39 10.78
CA HIS A 57 -20.80 -13.52 12.24
C HIS A 57 -21.21 -14.91 12.75
N SER A 58 -21.67 -15.79 11.87
CA SER A 58 -22.12 -17.14 12.22
C SER A 58 -20.94 -17.95 12.77
N ARG A 59 -21.20 -18.71 13.84
CA ARG A 59 -20.22 -19.64 14.39
C ARG A 59 -20.24 -20.96 13.64
N LEU A 60 -19.06 -21.51 13.38
CA LEU A 60 -18.89 -22.81 12.74
C LEU A 60 -18.81 -23.89 13.82
N ASN A 61 -19.88 -24.68 14.00
CA ASN A 61 -19.92 -25.76 14.98
C ASN A 61 -19.37 -27.05 14.37
N LEU A 62 -18.25 -27.58 14.89
CA LEU A 62 -17.60 -28.78 14.33
C LEU A 62 -18.27 -30.10 14.76
N PRO A 63 -18.17 -31.17 13.94
CA PRO A 63 -17.68 -31.18 12.55
C PRO A 63 -18.73 -30.60 11.59
N ILE A 64 -18.27 -29.84 10.60
CA ILE A 64 -19.15 -29.21 9.60
C ILE A 64 -18.47 -29.25 8.23
N ASP A 65 -19.25 -29.64 7.22
CA ASP A 65 -18.80 -29.66 5.83
C ASP A 65 -19.41 -28.43 5.15
N VAL A 66 -18.58 -27.50 4.68
CA VAL A 66 -19.03 -26.25 4.07
C VAL A 66 -18.60 -26.17 2.62
N GLN A 67 -19.46 -25.57 1.80
CA GLN A 67 -19.20 -25.32 0.40
C GLN A 67 -18.84 -23.84 0.20
N LEU A 68 -17.70 -23.59 -0.40
CA LEU A 68 -17.24 -22.30 -0.89
C LEU A 68 -17.74 -22.09 -2.33
N VAL A 69 -18.59 -21.09 -2.49
CA VAL A 69 -19.01 -20.56 -3.78
C VAL A 69 -18.25 -19.26 -4.03
N ILE A 70 -17.53 -19.18 -5.15
CA ILE A 70 -16.82 -17.98 -5.59
C ILE A 70 -17.77 -17.14 -6.44
N LEU A 71 -18.06 -15.93 -5.98
CA LEU A 71 -18.88 -14.93 -6.65
C LEU A 71 -18.04 -13.96 -7.46
N SER A 72 -18.66 -13.32 -8.45
CA SER A 72 -18.11 -12.10 -9.05
C SER A 72 -18.11 -10.98 -8.00
N CYS A 73 -16.96 -10.36 -7.76
CA CYS A 73 -16.87 -9.28 -6.78
C CYS A 73 -17.61 -8.03 -7.33
N PRO A 74 -18.51 -7.41 -6.55
CA PRO A 74 -19.18 -6.19 -6.99
C PRO A 74 -18.22 -4.98 -6.93
N GLU A 75 -18.47 -3.97 -7.77
CA GLU A 75 -17.90 -2.61 -7.66
C GLU A 75 -18.43 -1.93 -6.38
N SER A 76 -18.00 -2.41 -5.22
CA SER A 76 -18.42 -1.95 -3.90
C SER A 76 -17.26 -1.27 -3.17
N SER A 77 -17.58 -0.26 -2.36
CA SER A 77 -16.61 0.34 -1.42
C SER A 77 -15.97 -0.73 -0.51
N GLU A 78 -16.67 -1.81 -0.17
CA GLU A 78 -16.11 -2.90 0.64
C GLU A 78 -15.04 -3.70 -0.11
N ALA A 79 -15.22 -3.94 -1.41
CA ALA A 79 -14.20 -4.59 -2.23
C ALA A 79 -12.93 -3.73 -2.35
N ALA A 80 -13.12 -2.41 -2.46
CA ALA A 80 -12.01 -1.46 -2.52
C ALA A 80 -11.27 -1.32 -1.17
N LYS A 81 -12.00 -1.36 -0.04
CA LYS A 81 -11.39 -1.48 1.31
C LYS A 81 -10.62 -2.79 1.46
N GLU A 82 -11.17 -3.88 0.94
CA GLU A 82 -10.50 -5.17 0.97
C GLU A 82 -9.20 -5.13 0.15
N LEU A 83 -9.19 -4.49 -1.02
CA LEU A 83 -7.97 -4.29 -1.81
C LEU A 83 -6.88 -3.55 -1.02
N ILE A 84 -7.26 -2.52 -0.24
CA ILE A 84 -6.32 -1.81 0.64
C ILE A 84 -5.72 -2.75 1.70
N SER A 85 -6.54 -3.60 2.33
CA SER A 85 -6.06 -4.59 3.32
C SER A 85 -5.14 -5.63 2.68
N CYS A 86 -5.50 -6.16 1.52
CA CYS A 86 -4.69 -7.15 0.80
C CYS A 86 -3.33 -6.58 0.40
N ALA A 87 -3.30 -5.33 -0.06
CA ALA A 87 -2.06 -4.63 -0.39
C ALA A 87 -1.19 -4.35 0.84
N ALA A 88 -1.80 -4.07 2.01
CA ALA A 88 -1.10 -3.88 3.27
C ALA A 88 -0.50 -5.19 3.84
N GLU A 89 -1.15 -6.33 3.58
CA GLU A 89 -0.72 -7.67 4.01
C GLU A 89 0.21 -8.34 3.00
N GLY A 90 0.34 -7.79 1.78
CA GLY A 90 1.15 -8.36 0.71
C GLY A 90 0.53 -9.57 0.04
N GLU A 91 -0.80 -9.71 0.10
CA GLU A 91 -1.54 -10.84 -0.47
C GLU A 91 -1.69 -10.68 -2.01
N VAL A 92 -0.60 -10.96 -2.73
CA VAL A 92 -0.46 -10.74 -4.19
C VAL A 92 -1.59 -11.36 -5.01
N GLU A 93 -1.95 -12.61 -4.72
CA GLU A 93 -3.03 -13.33 -5.42
C GLU A 93 -4.40 -12.67 -5.23
N ALA A 94 -4.70 -12.23 -4.01
CA ALA A 94 -5.96 -11.55 -3.70
C ALA A 94 -6.01 -10.16 -4.36
N VAL A 95 -4.89 -9.43 -4.36
CA VAL A 95 -4.74 -8.17 -5.08
C VAL A 95 -5.00 -8.37 -6.59
N GLY A 96 -4.39 -9.38 -7.21
CA GLY A 96 -4.60 -9.70 -8.62
C GLY A 96 -6.07 -9.95 -8.97
N ARG A 97 -6.74 -10.82 -8.20
CA ARG A 97 -8.17 -11.13 -8.42
C ARG A 97 -9.09 -9.93 -8.24
N LEU A 98 -8.80 -9.04 -7.28
CA LEU A 98 -9.57 -7.82 -7.07
C LEU A 98 -9.40 -6.83 -8.22
N LEU A 99 -8.18 -6.71 -8.76
CA LEU A 99 -7.91 -5.85 -9.91
C LEU A 99 -8.56 -6.41 -11.20
N GLU A 100 -8.53 -7.73 -11.40
CA GLU A 100 -9.24 -8.40 -12.50
C GLU A 100 -10.76 -8.22 -12.41
N ALA A 101 -11.31 -8.14 -11.18
CA ALA A 101 -12.71 -7.88 -10.94
C ALA A 101 -13.13 -6.41 -11.20
N GLY A 102 -12.19 -5.52 -11.57
CA GLY A 102 -12.50 -4.12 -11.89
C GLY A 102 -12.73 -3.23 -10.67
N VAL A 103 -12.26 -3.64 -9.48
CA VAL A 103 -12.37 -2.83 -8.26
C VAL A 103 -11.64 -1.49 -8.45
N ASP A 104 -12.20 -0.41 -7.88
CA ASP A 104 -11.55 0.90 -7.85
C ASP A 104 -10.21 0.82 -7.09
N LYS A 105 -9.12 0.75 -7.86
CA LYS A 105 -7.73 0.68 -7.38
C LYS A 105 -7.23 1.97 -6.76
N ASP A 106 -7.87 3.11 -7.07
CA ASP A 106 -7.51 4.42 -6.55
C ASP A 106 -8.44 4.86 -5.40
N PHE A 107 -9.30 3.96 -4.94
CA PHE A 107 -10.12 4.16 -3.76
C PHE A 107 -9.23 4.49 -2.55
N ALA A 108 -9.44 5.67 -1.99
CA ALA A 108 -8.69 6.19 -0.85
C ALA A 108 -9.67 6.79 0.16
N PRO A 109 -10.21 5.99 1.10
CA PRO A 109 -11.19 6.50 2.06
C PRO A 109 -10.52 7.54 2.96
N ARG A 110 -11.16 8.71 3.08
CA ARG A 110 -10.63 9.89 3.80
C ARG A 110 -9.28 10.39 3.28
N GLY A 111 -8.92 10.01 2.07
CA GLY A 111 -7.66 10.42 1.44
C GLY A 111 -6.46 10.13 2.31
N LYS A 112 -6.27 8.92 2.86
CA LYS A 112 -5.01 8.58 3.55
C LYS A 112 -4.37 7.28 3.11
N TYR A 113 -5.17 6.35 2.60
CA TYR A 113 -4.79 4.94 2.52
C TYR A 113 -5.32 4.32 1.23
N SER A 114 -4.62 4.52 0.10
CA SER A 114 -4.87 3.72 -1.11
C SER A 114 -4.13 2.39 -1.05
N ALA A 115 -4.53 1.44 -1.89
CA ALA A 115 -3.84 0.15 -2.00
C ALA A 115 -2.35 0.32 -2.34
N LEU A 116 -2.05 1.23 -3.28
CA LEU A 116 -0.67 1.55 -3.68
C LEU A 116 0.14 2.13 -2.52
N ILE A 117 -0.44 3.05 -1.73
CA ILE A 117 0.22 3.63 -0.55
C ILE A 117 0.52 2.55 0.49
N GLN A 118 -0.40 1.61 0.75
CA GLN A 118 -0.17 0.54 1.72
C GLN A 118 0.91 -0.45 1.27
N ALA A 119 0.88 -0.87 0.01
CA ALA A 119 1.94 -1.71 -0.55
C ALA A 119 3.32 -1.03 -0.40
N CYS A 120 3.38 0.28 -0.67
CA CYS A 120 4.60 1.07 -0.52
C CYS A 120 5.06 1.21 0.94
N ARG A 121 4.12 1.42 1.87
CA ARG A 121 4.40 1.58 3.30
C ARG A 121 5.00 0.31 3.90
N PHE A 122 4.47 -0.86 3.53
CA PHE A 122 4.89 -2.15 4.09
C PHE A 122 5.95 -2.88 3.25
N GLY A 123 6.28 -2.38 2.05
CA GLY A 123 7.39 -2.91 1.26
C GLY A 123 7.01 -4.08 0.36
N HIS A 124 5.73 -4.24 0.03
CA HIS A 124 5.24 -5.35 -0.81
C HIS A 124 5.44 -5.03 -2.29
N VAL A 125 6.64 -5.34 -2.80
CA VAL A 125 7.08 -5.00 -4.17
C VAL A 125 6.21 -5.67 -5.24
N GLU A 126 5.83 -6.93 -5.03
CA GLU A 126 5.00 -7.70 -5.97
C GLU A 126 3.58 -7.13 -6.05
N ALA A 127 2.97 -6.81 -4.91
CA ALA A 127 1.66 -6.16 -4.85
C ALA A 127 1.70 -4.76 -5.50
N LEU A 128 2.77 -4.01 -5.26
CA LEU A 128 3.00 -2.71 -5.90
C LEU A 128 3.10 -2.86 -7.43
N ASN A 129 3.88 -3.83 -7.93
CA ASN A 129 3.98 -4.08 -9.36
C ASN A 129 2.62 -4.39 -10.01
N LEU A 130 1.79 -5.23 -9.38
CA LEU A 130 0.45 -5.51 -9.88
C LEU A 130 -0.42 -4.24 -9.94
N LEU A 131 -0.38 -3.42 -8.89
CA LEU A 131 -1.13 -2.16 -8.85
C LEU A 131 -0.68 -1.18 -9.94
N LEU A 132 0.63 -1.06 -10.18
CA LEU A 132 1.20 -0.23 -11.24
C LEU A 132 0.82 -0.75 -12.63
N GLN A 133 0.88 -2.07 -12.85
CA GLN A 133 0.48 -2.71 -14.11
C GLN A 133 -1.02 -2.53 -14.39
N ALA A 134 -1.86 -2.56 -13.35
CA ALA A 134 -3.28 -2.25 -13.45
C ALA A 134 -3.55 -0.74 -13.67
N GLY A 135 -2.51 0.11 -13.68
CA GLY A 135 -2.61 1.54 -13.92
C GLY A 135 -3.12 2.33 -12.72
N ALA A 136 -2.84 1.89 -11.49
CA ALA A 136 -3.12 2.67 -10.29
C ALA A 136 -2.32 3.98 -10.31
N SER A 137 -2.92 5.03 -9.77
CA SER A 137 -2.37 6.38 -9.78
C SER A 137 -1.16 6.49 -8.84
N ILE A 138 0.04 6.63 -9.42
CA ILE A 138 1.32 6.68 -8.69
C ILE A 138 1.40 7.90 -7.76
N ASN A 139 0.96 9.05 -8.28
CA ASN A 139 0.98 10.34 -7.58
C ASN A 139 -0.40 10.67 -7.00
N LEU A 140 -1.18 9.64 -6.64
CA LEU A 140 -2.49 9.86 -6.02
C LEU A 140 -2.29 10.68 -4.74
N LEU A 141 -2.82 11.90 -4.73
CA LEU A 141 -2.86 12.75 -3.56
C LEU A 141 -3.99 12.23 -2.68
N ALA A 142 -3.68 11.29 -1.80
CA ALA A 142 -4.61 10.90 -0.76
C ALA A 142 -4.68 12.07 0.24
N GLY A 143 -5.71 12.91 0.13
CA GLY A 143 -6.01 13.98 1.09
C GLY A 143 -7.40 14.57 0.87
N GLU A 144 -8.13 14.86 1.95
CA GLU A 144 -9.24 15.81 1.91
C GLU A 144 -8.84 17.12 2.57
N GLY A 145 -9.20 18.19 1.87
CA GLY A 145 -9.49 19.50 2.40
C GLY A 145 -10.21 20.26 1.29
N GLU A 146 -11.52 20.48 1.44
CA GLU A 146 -12.20 21.57 0.72
C GLU A 146 -11.35 22.83 0.88
N PRO A 147 -11.07 23.59 -0.18
CA PRO A 147 -10.31 24.82 -0.07
C PRO A 147 -11.10 25.77 0.83
N ILE A 148 -10.66 25.93 2.09
CA ILE A 148 -11.32 26.79 3.07
C ILE A 148 -11.31 28.28 2.67
N TYR A 149 -10.62 28.67 1.59
CA TYR A 149 -10.61 30.04 1.05
C TYR A 149 -10.41 30.06 -0.48
N GLU A 150 -11.33 30.70 -1.20
CA GLU A 150 -11.18 31.11 -2.60
C GLU A 150 -10.01 32.09 -2.71
N GLY A 151 -8.85 31.63 -3.17
CA GLY A 151 -7.65 32.45 -3.32
C GLY A 151 -6.34 31.73 -2.98
N TRP A 152 -6.40 30.53 -2.40
CA TRP A 152 -5.22 29.70 -2.17
C TRP A 152 -4.99 28.71 -3.31
N CYS A 153 -3.72 28.57 -3.72
CA CYS A 153 -3.31 27.85 -4.92
C CYS A 153 -3.75 26.37 -4.91
N PRO A 154 -4.27 25.82 -6.02
CA PRO A 154 -4.71 24.43 -6.15
C PRO A 154 -3.55 23.40 -6.17
N ARG A 155 -2.36 23.78 -5.69
CA ARG A 155 -1.16 22.91 -5.60
C ARG A 155 -1.09 22.15 -4.26
N TRP A 156 -2.08 22.31 -3.39
CA TRP A 156 -1.99 22.04 -1.94
C TRP A 156 -3.11 21.15 -1.37
N SER A 157 -3.59 20.15 -2.12
CA SER A 157 -4.19 19.01 -1.42
C SER A 157 -3.07 18.30 -0.67
N ILE A 158 -3.14 18.29 0.65
CA ILE A 158 -2.19 17.63 1.54
C ILE A 158 -2.34 16.13 1.34
N GLY A 159 -1.65 15.63 0.31
CA GLY A 159 -1.75 14.28 -0.19
C GLY A 159 -0.64 13.41 0.39
N TYR A 160 -0.98 12.31 1.07
CA TYR A 160 0.01 11.27 1.34
C TYR A 160 0.43 10.65 0.01
N THR A 161 1.69 10.83 -0.39
CA THR A 161 2.22 10.20 -1.61
C THR A 161 2.85 8.85 -1.30
N ALA A 162 2.76 7.94 -2.26
CA ALA A 162 3.40 6.63 -2.19
C ALA A 162 4.92 6.72 -1.92
N LEU A 163 5.57 7.70 -2.56
CA LEU A 163 7.01 7.93 -2.42
C LEU A 163 7.37 8.42 -1.01
N CYS A 164 6.64 9.39 -0.45
CA CYS A 164 6.88 9.85 0.93
C CYS A 164 6.75 8.71 1.95
N GLN A 165 5.70 7.88 1.83
CA GLN A 165 5.49 6.75 2.72
C GLN A 165 6.57 5.68 2.59
N ALA A 166 7.00 5.36 1.36
CA ALA A 166 8.10 4.42 1.13
C ALA A 166 9.42 4.94 1.74
N CYS A 167 9.70 6.23 1.61
CA CYS A 167 10.89 6.87 2.18
C CYS A 167 10.87 6.85 3.72
N LYS A 168 9.73 7.22 4.32
CA LYS A 168 9.53 7.21 5.77
C LYS A 168 9.65 5.80 6.36
N SER A 169 9.08 4.80 5.70
CA SER A 169 9.18 3.39 6.10
C SER A 169 10.55 2.76 5.84
N GLY A 170 11.39 3.36 5.00
CA GLY A 170 12.72 2.84 4.67
C GLY A 170 12.73 1.74 3.60
N GLN A 171 11.73 1.72 2.71
CA GLN A 171 11.53 0.66 1.72
C GLN A 171 12.35 0.93 0.45
N VAL A 172 13.64 0.57 0.45
CA VAL A 172 14.59 0.88 -0.64
C VAL A 172 14.13 0.39 -2.01
N PHE A 173 13.71 -0.88 -2.12
CA PHE A 173 13.28 -1.45 -3.41
C PHE A 173 11.99 -0.81 -3.94
N VAL A 174 11.04 -0.49 -3.04
CA VAL A 174 9.82 0.25 -3.39
C VAL A 174 10.17 1.63 -3.93
N VAL A 175 11.07 2.37 -3.27
CA VAL A 175 11.49 3.70 -3.74
C VAL A 175 12.10 3.61 -5.14
N GLN A 176 13.00 2.65 -5.37
CA GLN A 176 13.59 2.46 -6.70
C GLN A 176 12.53 2.16 -7.76
N LEU A 177 11.56 1.29 -7.44
CA LEU A 177 10.47 0.95 -8.35
C LEU A 177 9.57 2.15 -8.66
N LEU A 178 9.20 2.94 -7.64
CA LEU A 178 8.41 4.17 -7.82
C LEU A 178 9.14 5.20 -8.70
N LEU A 179 10.45 5.39 -8.50
CA LEU A 179 11.26 6.29 -9.33
C LEU A 179 11.36 5.80 -10.78
N GLN A 180 11.51 4.49 -11.00
CA GLN A 180 11.46 3.90 -12.34
C GLN A 180 10.08 4.10 -13.00
N ALA A 181 9.01 4.04 -12.21
CA ALA A 181 7.64 4.30 -12.65
C ALA A 181 7.34 5.81 -12.81
N ARG A 182 8.33 6.69 -12.68
CA ARG A 182 8.22 8.16 -12.80
C ARG A 182 7.31 8.79 -11.75
N ALA A 183 7.34 8.27 -10.53
CA ALA A 183 6.80 9.00 -9.38
C ALA A 183 7.45 10.38 -9.27
N ASP A 184 6.69 11.37 -8.81
CA ASP A 184 7.22 12.71 -8.59
C ASP A 184 8.29 12.67 -7.48
N VAL A 185 9.55 12.91 -7.86
CA VAL A 185 10.70 12.82 -6.96
C VAL A 185 10.66 13.88 -5.86
N ASP A 186 10.03 15.02 -6.14
CA ASP A 186 9.87 16.15 -5.22
C ASP A 186 8.53 16.11 -4.47
N SER A 187 7.85 14.95 -4.49
CA SER A 187 6.66 14.70 -3.69
C SER A 187 6.86 15.12 -2.23
N CYS A 188 5.85 15.77 -1.67
CA CYS A 188 5.82 16.17 -0.27
C CYS A 188 4.48 15.83 0.38
N ASP A 189 4.52 15.51 1.67
CA ASP A 189 3.33 15.40 2.53
C ASP A 189 3.44 16.37 3.73
N GLU A 190 2.57 16.21 4.73
CA GLU A 190 2.56 17.03 5.97
C GLU A 190 3.91 17.02 6.71
N ASP A 191 4.63 15.90 6.64
CA ASP A 191 5.86 15.67 7.37
C ASP A 191 7.08 16.23 6.63
N GLY A 192 7.04 16.24 5.28
CA GLY A 192 8.03 16.89 4.46
C GLY A 192 8.18 16.29 3.06
N THR A 193 9.26 16.66 2.39
CA THR A 193 9.61 16.10 1.08
C THR A 193 10.13 14.68 1.22
N ALA A 194 10.00 13.85 0.18
CA ALA A 194 10.57 12.50 0.16
C ALA A 194 12.05 12.47 0.58
N LEU A 195 12.84 13.44 0.09
CA LEU A 195 14.25 13.59 0.45
C LEU A 195 14.46 14.02 1.91
N GLY A 196 13.64 14.95 2.40
CA GLY A 196 13.67 15.39 3.80
C GLY A 196 13.36 14.23 4.76
N LEU A 197 12.34 13.44 4.44
CA LEU A 197 11.95 12.25 5.22
C LEU A 197 13.04 11.17 5.25
N ALA A 198 13.63 10.86 4.09
CA ALA A 198 14.75 9.91 4.00
C ALA A 198 15.98 10.39 4.80
N SER A 199 16.23 11.70 4.80
CA SER A 199 17.33 12.31 5.54
C SER A 199 17.11 12.28 7.05
N GLU A 200 15.90 12.64 7.52
CA GLU A 200 15.54 12.64 8.94
C GLU A 200 15.60 11.23 9.56
N THR A 201 15.18 10.23 8.78
CA THR A 201 15.19 8.83 9.21
C THR A 201 16.56 8.15 9.02
N GLY A 202 17.57 8.86 8.50
CA GLY A 202 18.92 8.34 8.30
C GLY A 202 19.06 7.33 7.17
N ARG A 203 18.12 7.28 6.22
CA ARG A 203 18.08 6.32 5.11
C ARG A 203 18.97 6.76 3.95
N VAL A 204 20.28 6.58 4.10
CA VAL A 204 21.32 7.00 3.14
C VAL A 204 21.05 6.49 1.71
N ASP A 205 20.73 5.21 1.55
CA ASP A 205 20.53 4.60 0.23
C ASP A 205 19.32 5.17 -0.52
N ILE A 206 18.25 5.48 0.23
CA ILE A 206 17.01 6.07 -0.31
C ILE A 206 17.29 7.48 -0.78
N ALA A 207 17.90 8.30 0.06
CA ALA A 207 18.18 9.68 -0.28
C ALA A 207 19.24 9.80 -1.39
N HIS A 208 20.19 8.85 -1.49
CA HIS A 208 21.05 8.75 -2.65
C HIS A 208 20.24 8.45 -3.93
N SER A 209 19.30 7.50 -3.87
CA SER A 209 18.43 7.18 -5.01
C SER A 209 17.57 8.38 -5.44
N LEU A 210 17.03 9.14 -4.48
CA LEU A 210 16.27 10.37 -4.74
C LEU A 210 17.12 11.47 -5.39
N LEU A 211 18.34 11.71 -4.90
CA LEU A 211 19.27 12.69 -5.48
C LEU A 211 19.70 12.30 -6.90
N GLN A 212 19.93 11.01 -7.15
CA GLN A 212 20.21 10.50 -8.49
C GLN A 212 19.03 10.68 -9.44
N ALA A 213 17.80 10.58 -8.93
CA ALA A 213 16.57 10.86 -9.67
C ALA A 213 16.28 12.36 -9.83
N GLY A 214 17.09 13.25 -9.23
CA GLY A 214 17.01 14.69 -9.42
C GLY A 214 16.25 15.47 -8.34
N ALA A 215 16.00 14.88 -7.17
CA ALA A 215 15.37 15.57 -6.05
C ALA A 215 16.07 16.89 -5.70
N ASP A 216 15.30 17.96 -5.46
CA ASP A 216 15.86 19.25 -5.02
C ASP A 216 16.15 19.23 -3.51
N PRO A 217 17.44 19.28 -3.08
CA PRO A 217 17.79 19.30 -1.66
C PRO A 217 17.39 20.58 -0.93
N ASN A 218 17.02 21.64 -1.66
CA ASN A 218 16.61 22.91 -1.07
C ASN A 218 15.09 23.03 -0.94
N LEU A 219 14.32 22.04 -1.41
CA LEU A 219 12.87 22.10 -1.37
C LEU A 219 12.40 22.08 0.10
N VAL A 220 11.57 23.06 0.43
CA VAL A 220 11.05 23.28 1.79
C VAL A 220 9.63 22.75 1.90
N ASN A 221 9.26 22.25 3.07
CA ASN A 221 7.88 21.84 3.31
C ASN A 221 6.94 23.05 3.47
N GLN A 222 5.65 22.79 3.63
CA GLN A 222 4.58 23.78 3.75
C GLN A 222 4.75 24.81 4.89
N PHE A 223 5.63 24.57 5.87
CA PHE A 223 5.91 25.48 6.97
C PHE A 223 7.11 26.41 6.70
N GLY A 224 7.62 26.43 5.46
CA GLY A 224 8.88 27.11 5.12
C GLY A 224 10.09 26.46 5.80
N GLN A 225 9.91 25.26 6.38
CA GLN A 225 11.00 24.49 6.93
C GLN A 225 11.67 23.78 5.75
N SER A 226 12.79 24.35 5.30
CA SER A 226 13.91 23.47 4.99
C SER A 226 14.20 22.80 6.32
N LYS A 227 13.89 21.51 6.49
CA LYS A 227 14.75 20.74 7.39
C LYS A 227 16.01 20.59 6.54
N PRO A 228 17.05 21.43 6.71
CA PRO A 228 18.33 21.11 6.09
C PRO A 228 18.63 19.69 6.54
N VAL A 229 18.96 18.83 5.57
CA VAL A 229 19.44 17.46 5.79
C VAL A 229 20.27 17.48 7.07
N SER A 230 19.69 17.03 8.19
CA SER A 230 20.20 17.49 9.48
C SER A 230 21.63 17.00 9.62
N CYS A 231 22.57 17.90 9.90
CA CYS A 231 23.98 17.58 10.10
C CYS A 231 24.24 16.69 11.34
N SER A 232 23.19 16.20 11.99
CA SER A 232 23.17 15.45 13.22
C SER A 232 23.35 13.95 12.95
N GLY A 233 24.51 13.55 12.42
CA GLY A 233 24.93 12.15 12.34
C GLY A 233 25.23 11.67 10.92
N GLY A 234 26.52 11.48 10.61
CA GLY A 234 27.03 10.85 9.39
C GLY A 234 26.86 11.64 8.07
N TRP A 235 25.69 12.26 7.87
CA TRP A 235 25.23 12.90 6.64
C TRP A 235 25.98 14.18 6.28
N ALA A 236 26.37 15.02 7.24
CA ALA A 236 27.16 16.24 6.97
C ALA A 236 28.47 15.94 6.22
N ARG A 237 29.09 14.79 6.52
CA ARG A 237 30.34 14.35 5.88
C ARG A 237 30.12 13.82 4.47
N TRP A 238 28.91 13.35 4.16
CA TRP A 238 28.51 12.82 2.87
C TRP A 238 27.90 13.91 1.97
N TYR A 239 27.00 14.74 2.48
CA TYR A 239 26.42 15.91 1.82
C TYR A 239 27.52 16.87 1.33
N CYS A 240 28.52 17.18 2.16
CA CYS A 240 29.68 17.99 1.75
C CYS A 240 30.54 17.33 0.67
N LYS A 241 30.59 15.99 0.56
CA LYS A 241 31.32 15.30 -0.51
C LYS A 241 30.50 15.21 -1.81
N PHE A 242 29.20 14.96 -1.71
CA PHE A 242 28.32 14.70 -2.85
C PHE A 242 27.81 16.00 -3.50
N VAL A 243 27.40 16.98 -2.68
CA VAL A 243 26.98 18.30 -3.17
C VAL A 243 28.18 19.06 -3.72
N ALA A 244 29.36 19.00 -3.09
CA ALA A 244 30.57 19.61 -3.66
C ALA A 244 30.98 19.00 -5.01
N ALA A 245 30.83 17.67 -5.18
CA ALA A 245 31.11 17.00 -6.45
C ALA A 245 30.09 17.35 -7.56
N SER A 246 28.81 17.49 -7.19
CA SER A 246 27.72 17.79 -8.12
C SER A 246 27.62 19.29 -8.45
N TRP A 247 27.92 20.18 -7.50
CA TRP A 247 28.02 21.63 -7.71
C TRP A 247 29.15 21.98 -8.68
N CYS A 248 30.33 21.37 -8.55
CA CYS A 248 31.43 21.57 -9.50
C CYS A 248 31.04 21.15 -10.92
N CYS A 249 30.20 20.12 -11.10
CA CYS A 249 29.78 19.68 -12.43
C CYS A 249 28.65 20.52 -13.05
N ARG A 250 27.73 21.07 -12.25
CA ARG A 250 26.52 21.75 -12.76
C ARG A 250 26.60 23.28 -12.80
N TYR A 251 27.43 23.89 -11.94
CA TYR A 251 27.55 25.35 -11.82
C TYR A 251 29.01 25.86 -11.93
N GLY A 252 29.99 24.98 -12.17
CA GLY A 252 31.42 25.33 -12.33
C GLY A 252 31.83 25.85 -13.72
N ARG A 253 30.92 26.44 -14.49
CA ARG A 253 31.27 27.26 -15.67
C ARG A 253 30.52 28.59 -15.60
N GLN A 254 31.06 29.52 -14.83
CA GLN A 254 31.04 30.95 -15.16
C GLN A 254 32.43 31.51 -14.92
#